data_AF-A0A965YHL1-F1
#
_entry.id   AF-A0A965YHL1-F1
#
_cell.length_a   1.000
_cell.length_b   1.000
_cell.length_c   1.000
_cell.angle_alpha   90.00
_cell.angle_beta   90.00
_cell.angle_gamma   90.00
#
_symmetry.space_group_name_H-M   'P 1'
#
loop_
_entity.id
_entity.type
_entity.pdbx_description
1 polymer ?
#
loop_
_entity_poly.entity_id
_entity_poly.type
_entity_poly.pdbx_seq_one_letter_code
_entity_poly.pdbx_strand_id
1 'polypeptide(L)'
;MKNIGSVQITDAQLREAAAGRAEGDTNYIGAGDNLLDFGKAKSFVEEDETQKRFKITISNASAADEIIVLNPGFRSSFTGKSIIADGTIKTSVTASGSPQSIAQLLGYIKNNPTRLRKIDVKVDDVAQMEEAIVLRKETPFQTPVEVQKVPSDYVDGDTNNPKAATIDDVKDWVLSGMTEMETKVQAGRTITLSFLFGASVDTTEAVNKKAEEAAYTVARAYVAKKA
;
A
#
# COMPACT_ATOMS: atom_id res chain seq x y z
N MET A 1 19.79 5.06 5.99
CA MET A 1 20.77 5.63 5.04
C MET A 1 20.69 4.87 3.73
N LYS A 2 20.76 5.56 2.60
CA LYS A 2 20.74 4.96 1.24
C LYS A 2 22.10 5.18 0.57
N ASN A 3 22.60 4.16 -0.10
CA ASN A 3 23.83 4.26 -0.89
C ASN A 3 23.46 4.57 -2.34
N ILE A 4 23.98 5.68 -2.88
CA ILE A 4 23.87 6.04 -4.30
C ILE A 4 25.31 6.15 -4.84
N GLY A 5 25.76 5.11 -5.55
CA GLY A 5 27.16 4.97 -5.92
C GLY A 5 28.05 4.87 -4.66
N SER A 6 29.02 5.78 -4.55
CA SER A 6 29.91 5.90 -3.38
C SER A 6 29.37 6.82 -2.27
N VAL A 7 28.20 7.43 -2.46
CA VAL A 7 27.66 8.44 -1.53
C VAL A 7 26.61 7.81 -0.63
N GLN A 8 26.76 8.00 0.68
CA GLN A 8 25.73 7.68 1.66
C GLN A 8 24.86 8.91 1.91
N ILE A 9 23.56 8.78 1.70
CA ILE A 9 22.58 9.87 1.86
C ILE A 9 21.59 9.45 2.95
N THR A 10 21.34 10.34 3.91
CA THR A 10 20.30 10.16 4.93
C THR A 10 18.92 10.45 4.34
N ASP A 11 17.86 9.92 4.96
CA ASP A 11 16.50 10.21 4.48
C ASP A 11 16.18 11.72 4.60
N ALA A 12 16.72 12.41 5.60
CA ALA A 12 16.58 13.86 5.77
C ALA A 12 17.21 14.64 4.61
N GLN A 13 18.45 14.31 4.22
CA GLN A 13 19.11 14.93 3.06
C GLN A 13 18.36 14.63 1.76
N LEU A 14 17.77 13.43 1.64
CA LEU A 14 16.95 13.08 0.48
C LEU A 14 15.67 13.91 0.44
N ARG A 15 15.02 14.16 1.59
CA ARG A 15 13.83 15.03 1.69
C ARG A 15 14.17 16.46 1.28
N GLU A 16 15.27 17.00 1.80
CA GLU A 16 15.75 18.35 1.47
C GLU A 16 16.06 18.49 -0.03
N ALA A 17 16.77 17.52 -0.60
CA ALA A 17 17.08 17.50 -2.03
C ALA A 17 15.82 17.35 -2.90
N ALA A 18 14.82 16.56 -2.46
CA ALA A 18 13.56 16.41 -3.16
C ALA A 18 12.73 17.70 -3.10
N ALA A 19 12.64 18.35 -1.95
CA ALA A 19 11.91 19.62 -1.78
C ALA A 19 12.48 20.73 -2.69
N GLY A 20 13.81 20.80 -2.82
CA GLY A 20 14.48 21.79 -3.68
C GLY A 20 14.37 21.50 -5.19
N ARG A 21 13.98 20.28 -5.60
CA ARG A 21 13.85 19.87 -7.02
C ARG A 21 12.40 19.63 -7.47
N ALA A 22 11.49 19.45 -6.52
CA ALA A 22 10.06 19.29 -6.78
C ALA A 22 9.44 20.47 -7.55
N GLU A 23 10.11 21.62 -7.53
CA GLU A 23 9.76 22.81 -8.30
C GLU A 23 10.81 23.08 -9.38
N GLY A 24 10.85 22.27 -10.46
CA GLY A 24 11.49 22.67 -11.72
C GLY A 24 12.56 21.75 -12.33
N ASP A 25 12.92 20.63 -11.70
CA ASP A 25 13.80 19.64 -12.34
C ASP A 25 12.96 18.67 -13.19
N THR A 26 13.00 18.83 -14.51
CA THR A 26 12.23 18.01 -15.49
C THR A 26 12.60 16.52 -15.46
N ASN A 27 13.67 16.14 -14.75
CA ASN A 27 14.11 14.75 -14.61
C ASN A 27 13.65 14.08 -13.31
N TYR A 28 12.95 14.80 -12.42
CA TYR A 28 12.43 14.18 -11.19
C TYR A 28 11.14 13.40 -11.48
N ILE A 29 11.22 12.07 -11.40
CA ILE A 29 10.07 11.18 -11.51
C ILE A 29 9.40 11.09 -10.13
N GLY A 30 8.50 12.03 -9.85
CA GLY A 30 7.81 12.14 -8.57
C GLY A 30 6.88 13.35 -8.54
N ALA A 31 7.33 14.45 -7.94
CA ALA A 31 6.57 15.69 -7.88
C ALA A 31 6.37 16.25 -9.30
N GLY A 32 5.12 16.40 -9.72
CA GLY A 32 4.74 16.80 -11.08
C GLY A 32 4.55 15.64 -12.07
N ASP A 33 4.68 14.38 -11.63
CA ASP A 33 4.27 13.25 -12.47
C ASP A 33 2.74 13.15 -12.46
N ASN A 34 2.13 13.49 -13.60
CA ASN A 34 0.68 13.46 -13.75
C ASN A 34 0.08 12.07 -13.70
N LEU A 35 0.87 11.01 -13.83
CA LEU A 35 0.38 9.63 -13.74
C LEU A 35 0.23 9.15 -12.29
N LEU A 36 0.85 9.86 -11.34
CA LEU A 36 0.93 9.42 -9.95
C LEU A 36 0.01 10.24 -9.05
N ASP A 37 -0.70 9.53 -8.18
CA ASP A 37 -1.45 10.10 -7.07
C ASP A 37 -0.74 9.77 -5.74
N PHE A 38 -0.22 10.81 -5.09
CA PHE A 38 0.44 10.74 -3.78
C PHE A 38 -0.49 11.09 -2.62
N GLY A 39 -1.75 11.40 -2.86
CA GLY A 39 -2.69 11.90 -1.84
C GLY A 39 -2.23 13.26 -1.33
N LYS A 40 -1.92 13.35 -0.03
CA LYS A 40 -1.37 14.59 0.56
C LYS A 40 0.14 14.76 0.44
N ALA A 41 0.87 13.68 0.14
CA ALA A 41 2.31 13.77 -0.13
C ALA A 41 2.55 14.38 -1.51
N LYS A 42 3.75 14.90 -1.76
CA LYS A 42 4.10 15.45 -3.08
C LYS A 42 5.05 14.56 -3.87
N SER A 43 5.62 13.56 -3.24
CA SER A 43 6.68 12.75 -3.84
C SER A 43 6.88 11.40 -3.16
N PHE A 44 7.70 10.54 -3.78
CA PHE A 44 8.11 9.25 -3.21
C PHE A 44 8.84 9.37 -1.87
N VAL A 45 9.48 10.52 -1.61
CA VAL A 45 10.25 10.76 -0.39
C VAL A 45 9.34 11.15 0.79
N GLU A 46 8.17 11.67 0.49
CA GLU A 46 7.15 12.13 1.44
C GLU A 46 5.99 11.13 1.56
N GLU A 47 6.07 9.92 0.99
CA GLU A 47 4.96 8.96 0.97
C GLU A 47 4.42 8.58 2.36
N ASP A 48 5.17 8.82 3.43
CA ASP A 48 4.68 8.56 4.79
C ASP A 48 3.58 9.59 5.19
N GLU A 49 3.46 10.68 4.44
CA GLU A 49 2.50 11.78 4.62
C GLU A 49 1.29 11.69 3.69
N THR A 50 1.13 10.61 2.89
CA THR A 50 0.02 10.48 1.92
C THR A 50 -1.37 10.61 2.57
N GLN A 51 -1.47 10.24 3.85
CA GLN A 51 -2.70 10.03 4.62
C GLN A 51 -3.67 9.00 4.01
N LYS A 52 -3.23 8.21 3.02
CA LYS A 52 -4.02 7.13 2.42
C LYS A 52 -4.02 5.91 3.35
N ARG A 53 -4.82 5.97 4.41
CA ARG A 53 -4.93 4.90 5.40
C ARG A 53 -6.19 4.09 5.19
N PHE A 54 -6.05 2.76 5.27
CA PHE A 54 -7.18 1.86 5.30
C PHE A 54 -6.98 0.80 6.37
N LYS A 55 -8.01 0.54 7.17
CA LYS A 55 -7.99 -0.44 8.23
C LYS A 55 -8.90 -1.60 7.87
N ILE A 56 -8.39 -2.81 8.03
CA ILE A 56 -9.14 -4.07 7.95
C ILE A 56 -9.09 -4.73 9.32
N THR A 57 -10.25 -5.05 9.88
CA THR A 57 -10.34 -5.90 11.08
C THR A 57 -10.97 -7.23 10.68
N ILE A 58 -10.33 -8.34 11.04
CA ILE A 58 -10.76 -9.70 10.74
C ILE A 58 -10.92 -10.45 12.06
N SER A 59 -12.07 -11.09 12.26
CA SER A 59 -12.33 -11.95 13.42
C SER A 59 -12.64 -13.36 12.94
N ASN A 60 -11.85 -14.33 13.38
CA ASN A 60 -12.06 -15.76 13.13
C ASN A 60 -12.64 -16.40 14.40
N ALA A 61 -13.97 -16.49 14.49
CA ALA A 61 -14.66 -17.18 15.58
C ALA A 61 -14.86 -18.68 15.30
N SER A 62 -14.21 -19.24 14.27
CA SER A 62 -14.25 -20.67 13.98
C SER A 62 -13.29 -21.46 14.88
N ALA A 63 -13.39 -22.79 14.82
CA ALA A 63 -12.50 -23.71 15.54
C ALA A 63 -11.22 -24.06 14.77
N ALA A 64 -11.04 -23.52 13.56
CA ALA A 64 -9.90 -23.79 12.70
C ALA A 64 -9.20 -22.49 12.31
N ASP A 65 -7.90 -22.57 12.01
CA ASP A 65 -7.16 -21.47 11.43
C ASP A 65 -7.66 -21.21 10.00
N GLU A 66 -7.64 -19.94 9.59
CA GLU A 66 -8.15 -19.53 8.29
C GLU A 66 -7.13 -18.67 7.56
N ILE A 67 -6.85 -19.01 6.29
CA ILE A 67 -5.99 -18.20 5.43
C ILE A 67 -6.88 -17.19 4.70
N ILE A 68 -6.61 -15.91 4.93
CA ILE A 68 -7.38 -14.80 4.37
C ILE A 68 -6.55 -14.09 3.31
N VAL A 69 -7.08 -14.04 2.09
CA VAL A 69 -6.50 -13.32 0.96
C VAL A 69 -6.96 -11.86 1.03
N LEU A 70 -6.06 -10.99 1.45
CA LEU A 70 -6.25 -9.56 1.67
C LEU A 70 -6.26 -8.76 0.36
N ASN A 71 -5.55 -9.23 -0.67
CA ASN A 71 -5.62 -8.73 -2.04
C ASN A 71 -5.57 -9.93 -2.98
N PRO A 72 -6.59 -10.19 -3.81
CA PRO A 72 -6.68 -11.44 -4.57
C PRO A 72 -5.94 -11.43 -5.91
N GLY A 73 -5.35 -10.29 -6.30
CA GLY A 73 -4.75 -10.12 -7.62
C GLY A 73 -5.81 -10.30 -8.72
N PHE A 74 -5.54 -11.19 -9.69
CA PHE A 74 -6.44 -11.46 -10.81
C PHE A 74 -7.40 -12.62 -10.56
N ARG A 75 -7.24 -13.35 -9.44
CA ARG A 75 -8.04 -14.54 -9.14
C ARG A 75 -9.34 -14.14 -8.44
N SER A 76 -10.43 -14.82 -8.77
CA SER A 76 -11.74 -14.63 -8.13
C SER A 76 -12.06 -15.68 -7.08
N SER A 77 -11.25 -16.73 -6.96
CA SER A 77 -11.43 -17.81 -5.99
C SER A 77 -10.11 -18.51 -5.69
N PHE A 78 -10.06 -19.17 -4.53
CA PHE A 78 -8.89 -19.91 -4.04
C PHE A 78 -9.36 -21.20 -3.37
N THR A 79 -8.61 -22.29 -3.56
CA THR A 79 -8.84 -23.53 -2.81
C THR A 79 -8.22 -23.38 -1.42
N GLY A 80 -9.02 -23.58 -0.37
CA GLY A 80 -8.55 -23.55 1.02
C GLY A 80 -8.24 -22.16 1.58
N LYS A 81 -8.56 -21.09 0.85
CA LYS A 81 -8.41 -19.71 1.31
C LYS A 81 -9.70 -18.93 1.12
N SER A 82 -9.88 -17.91 1.94
CA SER A 82 -11.04 -17.02 1.92
C SER A 82 -10.64 -15.62 1.42
N ILE A 83 -11.35 -15.08 0.43
CA ILE A 83 -11.09 -13.72 -0.08
C ILE A 83 -11.72 -12.71 0.87
N ILE A 84 -10.98 -11.68 1.26
CA ILE A 84 -11.46 -10.64 2.15
C ILE A 84 -12.68 -9.89 1.57
N ALA A 85 -13.71 -9.70 2.38
CA ALA A 85 -14.90 -8.90 2.08
C ALA A 85 -15.53 -8.38 3.40
N ASP A 86 -16.28 -7.29 3.35
CA ASP A 86 -17.05 -6.83 4.52
C ASP A 86 -18.14 -7.84 4.90
N GLY A 87 -18.37 -8.00 6.20
CA GLY A 87 -19.33 -8.94 6.74
C GLY A 87 -18.77 -10.35 6.87
N THR A 88 -19.62 -11.37 6.68
CA THR A 88 -19.25 -12.78 6.83
C THR A 88 -18.57 -13.30 5.56
N ILE A 89 -17.31 -13.73 5.67
CA ILE A 89 -16.52 -14.27 4.56
C ILE A 89 -16.59 -15.81 4.53
N LYS A 90 -16.64 -16.44 5.70
CA LYS A 90 -16.80 -17.88 5.91
C LYS A 90 -17.64 -18.09 7.18
N THR A 91 -18.18 -19.30 7.40
CA THR A 91 -18.87 -19.62 8.65
C THR A 91 -18.03 -19.19 9.86
N SER A 92 -18.50 -18.18 10.60
CA SER A 92 -17.83 -17.59 11.76
C SER A 92 -16.54 -16.80 11.49
N VAL A 93 -16.23 -16.43 10.25
CA VAL A 93 -15.16 -15.48 9.93
C VAL A 93 -15.78 -14.20 9.39
N THR A 94 -15.52 -13.08 10.05
CA THR A 94 -16.02 -11.77 9.63
C THR A 94 -14.88 -10.79 9.39
N ALA A 95 -15.11 -9.82 8.51
CA ALA A 95 -14.22 -8.67 8.39
C ALA A 95 -14.97 -7.36 8.21
N SER A 96 -14.28 -6.26 8.49
CA SER A 96 -14.77 -4.91 8.22
C SER A 96 -13.65 -4.00 7.73
N GLY A 97 -13.98 -3.15 6.76
CA GLY A 97 -13.13 -2.11 6.19
C GLY A 97 -13.44 -0.72 6.75
N SER A 98 -12.43 0.15 6.77
CA SER A 98 -12.56 1.56 7.16
C SER A 98 -11.46 2.38 6.47
N PRO A 99 -11.73 3.60 5.97
CA PRO A 99 -12.97 4.38 6.10
C PRO A 99 -14.07 4.02 5.08
N GLN A 100 -13.79 3.12 4.14
CA GLN A 100 -14.71 2.67 3.09
C GLN A 100 -14.79 1.13 3.10
N SER A 101 -15.62 0.55 2.24
CA SER A 101 -15.72 -0.91 2.14
C SER A 101 -14.44 -1.52 1.57
N ILE A 102 -14.16 -2.76 1.97
CA ILE A 102 -13.07 -3.59 1.45
C ILE A 102 -13.25 -3.78 -0.06
N ALA A 103 -14.49 -3.95 -0.53
CA ALA A 103 -14.78 -4.08 -1.96
C ALA A 103 -14.35 -2.85 -2.77
N GLN A 104 -14.59 -1.63 -2.26
CA GLN A 104 -14.12 -0.40 -2.91
C GLN A 104 -12.58 -0.32 -2.94
N LEU A 105 -11.91 -0.69 -1.83
CA LEU A 105 -10.45 -0.74 -1.80
C LEU A 105 -9.89 -1.71 -2.85
N LEU A 106 -10.41 -2.94 -2.90
CA LEU A 106 -9.96 -3.95 -3.87
C LEU A 106 -10.22 -3.52 -5.31
N GLY A 107 -11.37 -2.89 -5.58
CA GLY A 107 -11.67 -2.31 -6.88
C GLY A 107 -10.70 -1.20 -7.27
N TYR A 108 -10.32 -0.34 -6.32
CA TYR A 108 -9.32 0.70 -6.54
C TYR A 108 -7.94 0.09 -6.85
N ILE A 109 -7.43 -0.82 -6.01
CA ILE A 109 -6.11 -1.45 -6.17
C ILE A 109 -6.00 -2.22 -7.49
N LYS A 110 -7.09 -2.88 -7.91
CA LYS A 110 -7.11 -3.64 -9.17
C LYS A 110 -6.83 -2.78 -10.39
N ASN A 111 -7.34 -1.54 -10.39
CA ASN A 111 -7.22 -0.61 -11.51
C ASN A 111 -6.03 0.36 -11.35
N ASN A 112 -5.63 0.63 -10.11
CA ASN A 112 -4.60 1.58 -9.75
C ASN A 112 -3.52 0.87 -8.92
N PRO A 113 -2.47 0.31 -9.56
CA PRO A 113 -1.34 -0.25 -8.84
C PRO A 113 -0.82 0.74 -7.78
N THR A 114 -0.79 0.29 -6.53
CA THR A 114 -0.60 1.15 -5.36
C THR A 114 0.55 0.62 -4.51
N ARG A 115 1.53 1.47 -4.20
CA ARG A 115 2.64 1.12 -3.31
C ARG A 115 2.16 1.00 -1.87
N LEU A 116 2.72 0.07 -1.12
CA LEU A 116 2.54 0.00 0.32
C LEU A 116 3.72 0.66 1.03
N ARG A 117 3.43 1.37 2.12
CA ARG A 117 4.45 2.08 2.91
C ARG A 117 4.66 1.47 4.26
N LYS A 118 3.56 1.10 4.90
CA LYS A 118 3.56 0.62 6.27
C LYS A 118 2.32 -0.22 6.52
N ILE A 119 2.47 -1.24 7.34
CA ILE A 119 1.38 -2.03 7.90
C ILE A 119 1.48 -1.94 9.42
N ASP A 120 0.47 -1.34 10.06
CA ASP A 120 0.29 -1.45 11.50
C ASP A 120 -0.55 -2.69 11.80
N VAL A 121 0.02 -3.61 12.56
CA VAL A 121 -0.63 -4.86 12.96
C VAL A 121 -1.02 -4.75 14.42
N LYS A 122 -2.27 -5.09 14.73
CA LYS A 122 -2.76 -5.24 16.10
C LYS A 122 -3.52 -6.55 16.24
N VAL A 123 -3.21 -7.30 17.28
CA VAL A 123 -3.79 -8.62 17.54
C VAL A 123 -4.46 -8.66 18.92
N ASP A 124 -5.40 -9.57 19.12
CA ASP A 124 -5.95 -9.85 20.44
C ASP A 124 -5.10 -10.84 21.26
N ASP A 125 -4.29 -11.65 20.59
CA ASP A 125 -3.37 -12.63 21.18
C ASP A 125 -1.96 -12.54 20.55
N VAL A 126 -0.92 -12.63 21.38
CA VAL A 126 0.48 -12.49 20.92
C VAL A 126 0.90 -13.62 19.98
N ALA A 127 0.34 -14.83 20.11
CA ALA A 127 0.66 -15.94 19.21
C ALA A 127 0.30 -15.64 17.74
N GLN A 128 -0.64 -14.73 17.50
CA GLN A 128 -1.03 -14.27 16.18
C GLN A 128 0.05 -13.39 15.50
N MET A 129 1.04 -12.89 16.25
CA MET A 129 2.16 -12.10 15.70
C MET A 129 3.18 -12.95 14.92
N GLU A 130 3.19 -14.26 15.14
CA GLU A 130 4.05 -15.19 14.39
C GLU A 130 3.46 -15.56 13.03
N GLU A 131 2.24 -15.11 12.73
CA GLU A 131 1.59 -15.38 11.46
C GLU A 131 2.04 -14.37 10.40
N ALA A 132 2.77 -14.87 9.41
CA ALA A 132 3.32 -14.06 8.34
C ALA A 132 2.22 -13.36 7.52
N ILE A 133 2.55 -12.17 7.05
CA ILE A 133 1.88 -11.52 5.93
C ILE A 133 2.73 -11.85 4.70
N VAL A 134 2.11 -12.47 3.71
CA VAL A 134 2.78 -12.96 2.50
C VAL A 134 2.30 -12.16 1.31
N LEU A 135 3.24 -11.65 0.51
CA LEU A 135 2.97 -11.04 -0.79
C LEU A 135 3.55 -11.93 -1.89
N ARG A 136 2.72 -12.33 -2.84
CA ARG A 136 3.11 -13.10 -4.02
C ARG A 136 2.83 -12.30 -5.28
N LYS A 137 3.83 -12.15 -6.15
CA LYS A 137 3.65 -11.59 -7.48
C LYS A 137 3.37 -12.72 -8.45
N GLU A 138 2.17 -12.74 -9.00
CA GLU A 138 1.72 -13.74 -9.96
C GLU A 138 1.87 -13.19 -11.37
N THR A 139 2.57 -13.92 -12.23
CA THR A 139 2.76 -13.59 -13.65
C THR A 139 2.74 -14.88 -14.46
N PRO A 140 2.07 -14.92 -15.63
CA PRO A 140 2.06 -16.12 -16.46
C PRO A 140 3.42 -16.39 -17.13
N PHE A 141 4.35 -15.43 -17.08
CA PHE A 141 5.61 -15.48 -17.80
C PHE A 141 6.81 -15.89 -16.94
N GLN A 142 6.65 -15.93 -15.61
CA GLN A 142 7.73 -16.24 -14.68
C GLN A 142 7.18 -17.01 -13.50
N THR A 143 8.03 -17.78 -12.82
CA THR A 143 7.70 -18.40 -11.55
C THR A 143 7.27 -17.31 -10.55
N PRO A 144 6.16 -17.50 -9.81
CA PRO A 144 5.74 -16.54 -8.81
C PRO A 144 6.86 -16.24 -7.81
N VAL A 145 7.06 -14.95 -7.51
CA VAL A 145 8.01 -14.50 -6.50
C VAL A 145 7.22 -14.19 -5.23
N GLU A 146 7.69 -14.72 -4.11
CA GLU A 146 7.05 -14.57 -2.81
C GLU A 146 7.99 -13.88 -1.82
N VAL A 147 7.44 -12.94 -1.05
CA VAL A 147 8.11 -12.25 0.05
C VAL A 147 7.18 -12.28 1.24
N GLN A 148 7.72 -12.48 2.44
CA GLN A 148 6.95 -12.54 3.67
C GLN A 148 7.52 -11.60 4.75
N LYS A 149 6.64 -11.14 5.63
CA LYS A 149 6.98 -10.33 6.81
C LYS A 149 6.25 -10.91 8.01
N VAL A 150 6.98 -11.21 9.08
CA VAL A 150 6.41 -11.74 10.33
C VAL A 150 6.26 -10.58 11.32
N PRO A 151 5.05 -10.23 11.78
CA PRO A 151 4.83 -9.08 12.65
C PRO A 151 5.69 -9.08 13.93
N SER A 152 6.01 -10.24 14.51
CA SER A 152 6.85 -10.35 15.72
C SER A 152 8.26 -9.75 15.56
N ASP A 153 8.81 -9.75 14.34
CA ASP A 153 10.12 -9.14 14.02
C ASP A 153 10.09 -7.60 14.09
N TYR A 154 8.91 -7.00 14.18
CA TYR A 154 8.67 -5.54 14.10
C TYR A 154 7.96 -4.96 15.32
N VAL A 155 7.96 -5.70 16.44
CA VAL A 155 7.46 -5.19 17.71
C VAL A 155 8.46 -4.17 18.26
N ASP A 156 8.02 -2.93 18.43
CA ASP A 156 8.86 -1.87 19.01
C ASP A 156 8.99 -2.09 20.52
N GLY A 157 10.22 -2.37 20.95
CA GLY A 157 10.58 -2.57 22.37
C GLY A 157 10.24 -1.38 23.26
N ASP A 158 10.15 -0.16 22.71
CA ASP A 158 9.83 1.05 23.47
C ASP A 158 8.33 1.19 23.75
N THR A 159 7.47 0.62 22.92
CA THR A 159 6.01 0.79 23.04
C THR A 159 5.35 -0.11 24.09
N ASN A 160 6.09 -1.05 24.70
CA ASN A 160 5.61 -2.00 25.72
C ASN A 160 4.31 -2.76 25.36
N ASN A 161 3.95 -2.81 24.07
CA ASN A 161 2.72 -3.45 23.62
C ASN A 161 3.05 -4.64 22.70
N PRO A 162 3.19 -5.86 23.26
CA PRO A 162 3.53 -7.05 22.46
C PRO A 162 2.41 -7.46 21.50
N LYS A 163 1.25 -6.81 21.56
CA LYS A 163 0.10 -7.03 20.68
C LYS A 163 0.00 -6.01 19.56
N ALA A 164 1.02 -5.18 19.36
CA ALA A 164 1.13 -4.25 18.25
C ALA A 164 2.52 -4.33 17.60
N ALA A 165 2.55 -4.22 16.27
CA ALA A 165 3.78 -4.19 15.48
C ALA A 165 3.62 -3.21 14.31
N THR A 166 4.73 -2.62 13.87
CA THR A 166 4.77 -1.70 12.73
C THR A 166 5.75 -2.24 11.70
N ILE A 167 5.24 -2.75 10.58
CA ILE A 167 6.07 -3.22 9.47
C ILE A 167 6.25 -2.05 8.49
N ASP A 168 7.43 -1.44 8.47
CA ASP A 168 7.75 -0.25 7.65
C ASP A 168 8.74 -0.51 6.50
N ASP A 169 9.19 -1.76 6.37
CA ASP A 169 10.10 -2.24 5.32
C ASP A 169 9.36 -2.94 4.17
N VAL A 170 8.11 -2.53 3.91
CA VAL A 170 7.25 -3.00 2.80
C VAL A 170 7.26 -2.02 1.63
N LYS A 171 8.27 -1.14 1.54
CA LYS A 171 8.31 -0.05 0.55
C LYS A 171 8.41 -0.56 -0.88
N ASP A 172 8.87 -1.78 -1.09
CA ASP A 172 8.95 -2.49 -2.37
C ASP A 172 7.66 -3.25 -2.72
N TRP A 173 6.70 -3.35 -1.79
CA TRP A 173 5.43 -4.00 -2.02
C TRP A 173 4.51 -3.09 -2.84
N VAL A 174 4.02 -3.62 -3.96
CA VAL A 174 3.05 -2.94 -4.82
C VAL A 174 1.83 -3.82 -4.94
N LEU A 175 0.70 -3.35 -4.42
CA LEU A 175 -0.57 -4.03 -4.58
C LEU A 175 -1.17 -3.67 -5.94
N SER A 176 -1.60 -4.69 -6.67
CA SER A 176 -2.21 -4.55 -8.00
C SER A 176 -3.09 -5.76 -8.31
N GLY A 177 -3.73 -5.73 -9.48
CA GLY A 177 -4.39 -6.91 -10.04
C GLY A 177 -3.46 -8.09 -10.37
N MET A 178 -2.14 -7.99 -10.16
CA MET A 178 -1.17 -9.09 -10.40
C MET A 178 -0.51 -9.61 -9.11
N THR A 179 -0.87 -9.07 -7.95
CA THR A 179 -0.25 -9.47 -6.68
C THR A 179 -1.30 -10.06 -5.76
N GLU A 180 -0.98 -11.17 -5.11
CA GLU A 180 -1.77 -11.78 -4.04
C GLU A 180 -1.14 -11.37 -2.70
N MET A 181 -1.94 -10.90 -1.76
CA MET A 181 -1.49 -10.67 -0.38
C MET A 181 -2.36 -11.50 0.56
N GLU A 182 -1.75 -12.24 1.49
CA GLU A 182 -2.47 -13.13 2.41
C GLU A 182 -1.90 -13.12 3.82
N THR A 183 -2.72 -13.55 4.78
CA THR A 183 -2.32 -13.79 6.17
C THR A 183 -3.17 -14.91 6.78
N LYS A 184 -2.63 -15.63 7.76
CA LYS A 184 -3.37 -16.63 8.52
C LYS A 184 -3.97 -15.98 9.78
N VAL A 185 -5.25 -16.23 10.05
CA VAL A 185 -5.92 -15.82 11.28
C VAL A 185 -6.24 -17.07 12.09
N GLN A 186 -5.64 -17.21 13.26
CA GLN A 186 -5.79 -18.37 14.13
C GLN A 186 -7.24 -18.53 14.62
N ALA A 187 -7.62 -19.76 14.95
CA ALA A 187 -8.93 -20.07 15.51
C ALA A 187 -9.22 -19.23 16.77
N GLY A 188 -10.41 -18.62 16.82
CA GLY A 188 -10.86 -17.79 17.93
C GLY A 188 -10.17 -16.43 18.06
N ARG A 189 -9.41 -15.97 17.05
CA ARG A 189 -8.57 -14.76 17.12
C ARG A 189 -9.06 -13.62 16.24
N THR A 190 -8.60 -12.42 16.58
CA THR A 190 -8.88 -11.19 15.85
C THR A 190 -7.59 -10.46 15.51
N ILE A 191 -7.43 -10.11 14.24
CA ILE A 191 -6.33 -9.29 13.74
C ILE A 191 -6.88 -8.00 13.13
N THR A 192 -6.19 -6.89 13.35
CA THR A 192 -6.45 -5.61 12.72
C THR A 192 -5.19 -5.16 11.98
N LEU A 193 -5.33 -4.92 10.69
CA LEU A 193 -4.29 -4.46 9.79
C LEU A 193 -4.64 -3.04 9.34
N SER A 194 -3.78 -2.07 9.64
CA SER A 194 -3.92 -0.71 9.10
C SER A 194 -2.81 -0.46 8.08
N PHE A 195 -3.20 -0.34 6.82
CA PHE A 195 -2.32 -0.07 5.71
C PHE A 195 -2.14 1.44 5.55
N LEU A 196 -0.90 1.86 5.34
CA LEU A 196 -0.56 3.16 4.78
C LEU A 196 -0.14 2.96 3.33
N PHE A 197 -0.93 3.49 2.40
CA PHE A 197 -0.64 3.43 0.98
C PHE A 197 0.20 4.63 0.53
N GLY A 198 1.11 4.36 -0.39
CA GLY A 198 1.99 5.34 -1.02
C GLY A 198 1.38 5.92 -2.28
N ALA A 199 2.24 6.13 -3.27
CA ALA A 199 1.86 6.50 -4.61
C ALA A 199 1.01 5.41 -5.27
N SER A 200 0.00 5.84 -6.01
CA SER A 200 -0.81 5.02 -6.89
C SER A 200 -0.65 5.49 -8.33
N VAL A 201 -0.70 4.57 -9.28
CA VAL A 201 -0.88 4.93 -10.69
C VAL A 201 -2.37 5.22 -10.92
N ASP A 202 -2.75 6.49 -11.09
CA ASP A 202 -4.13 6.90 -11.37
C ASP A 202 -4.24 7.46 -12.79
N THR A 203 -4.57 6.58 -13.73
CA THR A 203 -4.71 6.96 -15.14
C THR A 203 -5.88 7.91 -15.38
N THR A 204 -6.91 7.88 -14.52
CA THR A 204 -8.11 8.71 -14.69
C THR A 204 -7.78 10.15 -14.35
N GLU A 205 -7.16 10.38 -13.20
CA GLU A 205 -6.71 11.71 -12.80
C GLU A 205 -5.62 12.24 -13.76
N ALA A 206 -4.74 11.36 -14.25
CA ALA A 206 -3.69 11.71 -15.19
C ALA A 206 -4.22 12.34 -16.49
N VAL A 207 -5.34 11.84 -17.01
CA VAL A 207 -5.96 12.41 -18.22
C VAL A 207 -6.43 13.84 -17.96
N ASN A 208 -7.03 14.10 -16.79
CA ASN A 208 -7.50 15.43 -16.42
C ASN A 208 -6.34 16.41 -16.21
N LYS A 209 -5.31 16.01 -15.44
CA LYS A 209 -4.09 16.83 -15.23
C LYS A 209 -3.44 17.21 -16.56
N LYS A 210 -3.30 16.25 -17.48
CA LYS A 210 -2.74 16.50 -18.81
C LYS A 210 -3.60 17.46 -19.65
N ALA A 211 -4.92 17.39 -19.54
CA ALA A 211 -5.81 18.33 -20.23
C ALA A 211 -5.65 19.76 -19.69
N GLU A 212 -5.54 19.92 -18.37
CA GLU A 212 -5.30 21.22 -17.72
C GLU A 212 -3.94 21.82 -18.12
N GLU A 213 -2.88 21.01 -18.11
CA GLU A 213 -1.55 21.45 -18.55
C GLU A 213 -1.50 21.87 -20.02
N ALA A 214 -2.21 21.14 -20.89
CA ALA A 214 -2.32 21.49 -22.30
C ALA A 214 -3.01 22.85 -22.45
N ALA A 215 -4.11 23.09 -21.72
CA ALA A 215 -4.82 24.37 -21.73
C ALA A 215 -3.92 25.51 -21.22
N TYR A 216 -3.19 25.29 -20.11
CA TYR A 216 -2.26 26.26 -19.55
C TYR A 216 -1.12 26.61 -20.52
N THR A 217 -0.55 25.61 -21.19
CA THR A 217 0.52 25.79 -22.18
C THR A 217 0.05 26.63 -23.36
N VAL A 218 -1.15 26.37 -23.89
CA VAL A 218 -1.76 27.16 -24.97
C VAL A 218 -2.01 28.60 -24.50
N ALA A 219 -2.54 28.79 -23.30
CA ALA A 219 -2.78 30.13 -22.75
C ALA A 219 -1.48 30.93 -22.60
N ARG A 220 -0.41 30.33 -22.08
CA ARG A 220 0.92 30.97 -21.99
C ARG A 220 1.47 31.35 -23.35
N ALA A 221 1.39 30.46 -24.33
CA ALA A 221 1.85 30.73 -25.69
C ALA A 221 1.08 31.88 -26.35
N TYR A 222 -0.23 31.98 -26.07
CA TYR A 222 -1.06 33.08 -26.55
C TYR A 222 -0.67 34.42 -25.93
N VAL A 223 -0.45 34.47 -24.61
CA VAL A 223 0.00 35.69 -23.90
C VAL A 223 1.39 36.13 -24.39
N ALA A 224 2.32 35.19 -24.55
CA ALA A 224 3.68 35.48 -25.03
C ALA A 224 3.72 36.05 -26.46
N LYS A 225 2.74 35.72 -27.32
CA LYS A 225 2.62 36.31 -28.67
C LYS A 225 2.08 37.74 -28.67
N LYS A 226 1.48 38.18 -27.57
CA LYS A 226 0.87 39.52 -27.44
C LYS A 226 1.73 40.52 -26.68
N ALA A 227 2.75 40.03 -25.96
CA ALA A 227 3.77 40.85 -25.30
C ALA A 227 4.87 41.22 -26.32
#